data_AF-A0A920J1V8-F1
#
_entry.id   AF-A0A920J1V8-F1
#
_cell.length_a   1.000
_cell.length_b   1.000
_cell.length_c   1.000
_cell.angle_alpha   90.00
_cell.angle_beta   90.00
_cell.angle_gamma   90.00
#
_symmetry.space_group_name_H-M   'P 1'
#
loop_
_entity.id
_entity.type
_entity.pdbx_description
1 polymer ?
#
loop_
_entity_poly.entity_id
_entity_poly.type
_entity_poly.pdbx_seq_one_letter_code
_entity_poly.pdbx_strand_id
1 'polypeptide(L)'
;MSKLTDLSYDLLKSESANLSKSKFRKNKKTIKDDERIRRVIFNPEKAQEKHFLAILFDSKELFENVKDIEDVYFSDLHYRSVFKLWKESQMVIERDSIQSDLIFIYDEIENYINNDFVVDPDLSKDIELENVKNRLAIDYQKRKLNEAEMRLFELENNEDKDENAITSLMDEVVRITENIKDLERSEVT
;
A
#
# COMPACT_ATOMS: atom_id res chain seq x y z
N MET A 1 -13.20 48.19 2.40
CA MET A 1 -14.09 47.22 3.08
C MET A 1 -14.41 46.11 2.09
N SER A 2 -13.75 44.97 2.29
CA SER A 2 -13.75 43.80 1.41
C SER A 2 -15.12 43.12 1.37
N LYS A 3 -15.64 42.87 0.17
CA LYS A 3 -16.88 42.12 -0.11
C LYS A 3 -16.60 40.81 -0.85
N LEU A 4 -15.39 40.24 -0.69
CA LEU A 4 -14.90 39.14 -1.54
C LEU A 4 -14.66 37.81 -0.81
N THR A 5 -15.03 37.69 0.47
CA THR A 5 -14.71 36.50 1.29
C THR A 5 -15.92 35.66 1.72
N ASP A 6 -17.16 36.11 1.50
CA ASP A 6 -18.35 35.36 1.95
C ASP A 6 -18.89 34.35 0.92
N LEU A 7 -18.58 34.50 -0.38
CA LEU A 7 -19.15 33.64 -1.43
C LEU A 7 -18.53 32.23 -1.46
N SER A 8 -17.31 32.07 -0.95
CA SER A 8 -16.57 30.80 -0.96
C SER A 8 -16.92 29.88 0.22
N TYR A 9 -17.37 30.44 1.35
CA TYR A 9 -17.73 29.65 2.53
C TYR A 9 -19.11 28.97 2.38
N ASP A 10 -20.04 29.59 1.64
CA ASP A 10 -21.37 29.02 1.37
C ASP A 10 -21.33 27.87 0.35
N LEU A 11 -20.40 27.91 -0.62
CA LEU A 11 -20.20 26.80 -1.57
C LEU A 11 -19.68 25.53 -0.86
N LEU A 12 -18.71 25.66 0.05
CA LEU A 12 -18.16 24.55 0.85
C LEU A 12 -19.18 23.95 1.84
N LYS A 13 -20.14 24.74 2.34
CA LYS A 13 -21.25 24.24 3.17
C LYS A 13 -22.35 23.52 2.36
N SER A 14 -22.53 23.89 1.09
CA SER A 14 -23.53 23.26 0.23
C SER A 14 -23.14 21.86 -0.26
N GLU A 15 -21.84 21.59 -0.44
CA GLU A 15 -21.35 20.25 -0.82
C GLU A 15 -21.33 19.28 0.36
N SER A 16 -21.14 19.78 1.59
CA SER A 16 -21.10 18.96 2.81
C SER A 16 -22.49 18.58 3.35
N ALA A 17 -23.56 19.27 2.93
CA ALA A 17 -24.94 18.96 3.38
C ALA A 17 -25.69 17.91 2.52
N ASN A 18 -25.17 17.54 1.35
CA ASN A 18 -25.86 16.63 0.41
C ASN A 18 -25.45 15.14 0.51
N LEU A 19 -24.53 14.78 1.42
CA LEU A 19 -24.12 13.38 1.60
C LEU A 19 -25.09 12.54 2.46
N SER A 20 -26.14 13.15 3.02
CA SER A 20 -27.13 12.43 3.83
C SER A 20 -28.53 12.54 3.26
N LYS A 21 -28.92 11.49 2.51
CA LYS A 21 -30.27 10.96 2.23
C LYS A 21 -30.63 10.91 0.74
N SER A 22 -30.45 9.75 0.13
CA SER A 22 -31.31 9.29 -0.96
C SER A 22 -31.50 7.77 -0.90
N LYS A 23 -32.72 7.36 -0.50
CA LYS A 23 -33.22 5.99 -0.54
C LYS A 23 -33.81 5.75 -1.93
N PHE A 24 -33.09 5.29 -2.95
CA PHE A 24 -33.73 4.63 -4.11
C PHE A 24 -32.77 3.72 -4.90
N ARG A 25 -33.09 2.41 -4.86
CA ARG A 25 -32.74 1.32 -5.78
C ARG A 25 -31.27 0.87 -5.90
N LYS A 26 -31.00 -0.32 -5.38
CA LYS A 26 -30.96 -1.57 -6.18
C LYS A 26 -30.92 -2.80 -5.26
N ASN A 27 -31.98 -3.60 -5.29
CA ASN A 27 -31.89 -5.01 -4.96
C ASN A 27 -31.14 -5.69 -6.11
N LYS A 28 -29.87 -5.99 -5.89
CA LYS A 28 -29.13 -7.08 -6.51
C LYS A 28 -28.18 -7.56 -5.42
N LYS A 29 -28.11 -8.88 -5.21
CA LYS A 29 -27.11 -9.48 -4.32
C LYS A 29 -25.72 -9.16 -4.89
N THR A 30 -25.12 -8.05 -4.49
CA THR A 30 -23.69 -7.83 -4.58
C THR A 30 -23.17 -8.05 -3.18
N ILE A 31 -22.30 -9.06 -3.04
CA ILE A 31 -21.36 -9.12 -1.93
C ILE A 31 -20.75 -7.72 -1.87
N LYS A 32 -20.94 -7.02 -0.75
CA LYS A 32 -20.60 -5.60 -0.64
C LYS A 32 -19.12 -5.45 -1.01
N ASP A 33 -18.82 -4.62 -2.00
CA ASP A 33 -17.43 -4.27 -2.33
C ASP A 33 -16.68 -3.78 -1.08
N ASP A 34 -17.39 -3.15 -0.14
CA ASP A 34 -16.89 -2.80 1.19
C ASP A 34 -16.40 -4.00 2.04
N GLU A 35 -17.00 -5.19 1.92
CA GLU A 35 -16.52 -6.40 2.61
C GLU A 35 -15.31 -7.02 1.90
N ARG A 36 -15.22 -6.91 0.57
CA ARG A 36 -14.05 -7.37 -0.20
C ARG A 36 -12.85 -6.45 0.06
N ILE A 37 -13.05 -5.14 0.01
CA ILE A 37 -12.06 -4.11 0.34
C ILE A 37 -11.63 -4.23 1.82
N ARG A 38 -12.55 -4.42 2.77
CA ARG A 38 -12.18 -4.62 4.19
C ARG A 38 -11.44 -5.93 4.44
N ARG A 39 -11.74 -7.01 3.70
CA ARG A 39 -10.99 -8.28 3.79
C ARG A 39 -9.57 -8.19 3.22
N VAL A 40 -9.30 -7.24 2.32
CA VAL A 40 -7.97 -7.01 1.72
C VAL A 40 -7.17 -5.99 2.52
N ILE A 41 -7.81 -4.97 3.11
CA ILE A 41 -7.12 -3.86 3.79
C ILE A 41 -6.84 -4.14 5.29
N PHE A 42 -7.62 -5.00 5.96
CA PHE A 42 -7.43 -5.31 7.39
C PHE A 42 -7.60 -6.80 7.71
N ASN A 43 -6.83 -7.66 7.03
CA ASN A 43 -6.53 -8.97 7.60
C ASN A 43 -5.05 -9.00 8.01
N PRO A 44 -4.71 -9.02 9.31
CA PRO A 44 -3.31 -9.19 9.74
C PRO A 44 -2.70 -10.51 9.24
N GLU A 45 -3.52 -11.52 8.89
CA GLU A 45 -3.05 -12.73 8.23
C GLU A 45 -2.67 -12.51 6.75
N LYS A 46 -3.17 -11.44 6.11
CA LYS A 46 -2.88 -11.02 4.73
C LYS A 46 -2.05 -9.74 4.67
N ALA A 47 -0.97 -9.67 5.43
CA ALA A 47 0.03 -8.63 5.21
C ALA A 47 0.47 -8.69 3.73
N GLN A 48 0.41 -7.56 3.01
CA GLN A 48 0.75 -7.51 1.58
C GLN A 48 2.16 -8.05 1.31
N GLU A 49 3.09 -7.75 2.21
CA GLU A 49 4.48 -8.23 2.19
C GLU A 49 4.54 -9.77 2.25
N LYS A 50 3.76 -10.37 3.15
CA LYS A 50 3.65 -11.83 3.27
C LYS A 50 3.04 -12.45 2.03
N HIS A 51 1.94 -11.87 1.53
CA HIS A 51 1.25 -12.36 0.34
C HIS A 51 2.16 -12.29 -0.90
N PHE A 52 2.89 -11.18 -1.06
CA PHE A 52 3.88 -10.99 -2.11
C PHE A 52 4.95 -12.09 -2.09
N LEU A 53 5.57 -12.34 -0.94
CA LEU A 53 6.59 -13.37 -0.79
C LEU A 53 6.01 -14.77 -1.02
N ALA A 54 4.77 -15.02 -0.59
CA ALA A 54 4.09 -16.28 -0.80
C ALA A 54 3.82 -16.56 -2.29
N ILE A 55 3.41 -15.56 -3.07
CA ILE A 55 3.24 -15.71 -4.53
C ILE A 55 4.57 -16.09 -5.18
N LEU A 56 5.66 -15.40 -4.83
CA LEU A 56 6.99 -15.71 -5.37
C LEU A 56 7.51 -17.07 -4.93
N PHE A 57 7.21 -17.48 -3.69
CA PHE A 57 7.62 -18.78 -3.18
C PHE A 57 6.89 -19.93 -3.88
N ASP A 58 5.60 -19.76 -4.14
CA ASP A 58 4.73 -20.71 -4.83
C ASP A 58 4.96 -20.73 -6.36
N SER A 59 5.37 -19.61 -6.94
CA SER A 59 5.64 -19.41 -8.37
C SER A 59 6.98 -18.70 -8.60
N LYS A 60 8.08 -19.44 -8.40
CA LYS A 60 9.46 -18.93 -8.41
C LYS A 60 9.86 -18.29 -9.74
N GLU A 61 9.27 -18.75 -10.84
CA GLU A 61 9.45 -18.21 -12.19
C GLU A 61 9.05 -16.72 -12.30
N LEU A 62 8.13 -16.25 -11.46
CA LEU A 62 7.70 -14.86 -11.44
C LEU A 62 8.73 -13.91 -10.82
N PHE A 63 9.81 -14.44 -10.23
CA PHE A 63 10.86 -13.62 -9.62
C PHE A 63 11.53 -12.65 -10.60
N GLU A 64 11.59 -13.00 -11.89
CA GLU A 64 12.09 -12.11 -12.93
C GLU A 64 11.28 -10.80 -13.03
N ASN A 65 9.99 -10.84 -12.68
CA ASN A 65 9.05 -9.71 -12.81
C ASN A 65 9.11 -8.71 -11.62
N VAL A 66 9.96 -8.98 -10.61
CA VAL A 66 10.05 -8.18 -9.37
C VAL A 66 11.45 -7.70 -9.06
N LYS A 67 12.41 -7.84 -9.99
CA LYS A 67 13.80 -7.38 -9.77
C LYS A 67 13.92 -5.87 -9.59
N ASP A 68 12.98 -5.13 -10.17
CA ASP A 68 12.81 -3.69 -10.08
C ASP A 68 12.27 -3.23 -8.71
N ILE A 69 11.61 -4.12 -7.96
CA ILE A 69 11.07 -3.79 -6.63
C ILE A 69 12.20 -3.52 -5.66
N GLU A 70 12.12 -2.39 -4.97
CA GLU A 70 13.05 -2.02 -3.91
C GLU A 70 12.63 -2.66 -2.58
N ASP A 71 13.61 -3.15 -1.82
CA ASP A 71 13.39 -3.75 -0.51
C ASP A 71 12.83 -2.75 0.52
N VAL A 72 13.06 -1.45 0.32
CA VAL A 72 12.48 -0.38 1.16
C VAL A 72 10.95 -0.33 1.14
N TYR A 73 10.31 -1.01 0.18
CA TYR A 73 8.84 -1.12 0.13
C TYR A 73 8.28 -2.01 1.25
N PHE A 74 9.10 -2.90 1.82
CA PHE A 74 8.73 -3.73 2.96
C PHE A 74 8.93 -2.93 4.25
N SER A 75 7.88 -2.73 5.05
CA SER A 75 7.99 -2.20 6.41
C SER A 75 8.53 -3.21 7.40
N ASP A 76 8.18 -4.49 7.27
CA ASP A 76 8.66 -5.51 8.20
C ASP A 76 10.10 -5.87 7.86
N LEU A 77 10.98 -5.79 8.86
CA LEU A 77 12.40 -6.08 8.68
C LEU A 77 12.65 -7.53 8.25
N HIS A 78 11.83 -8.48 8.70
CA HIS A 78 12.03 -9.90 8.43
C HIS A 78 11.61 -10.24 7.00
N TYR A 79 10.44 -9.78 6.55
CA TYR A 79 10.02 -9.93 5.14
C TYR A 79 10.98 -9.21 4.19
N ARG A 80 11.42 -7.99 4.56
CA ARG A 80 12.48 -7.27 3.84
C ARG A 80 13.75 -8.10 3.72
N SER A 81 14.19 -8.72 4.80
CA SER A 81 15.43 -9.51 4.83
C SER A 81 15.33 -10.76 3.94
N VAL A 82 14.18 -11.43 3.93
CA VAL A 82 13.92 -12.55 3.01
C VAL A 82 13.97 -12.07 1.55
N PHE A 83 13.26 -10.99 1.21
CA PHE A 83 13.26 -10.48 -0.16
C PHE A 83 14.66 -10.03 -0.61
N LYS A 84 15.40 -9.35 0.27
CA LYS A 84 16.77 -8.91 0.01
C LYS A 84 17.69 -10.10 -0.27
N LEU A 85 17.59 -11.16 0.52
CA LEU A 85 18.35 -12.39 0.31
C LEU A 85 18.07 -13.00 -1.08
N TRP A 86 16.80 -13.02 -1.51
CA TRP A 86 16.42 -13.50 -2.84
C TRP A 86 16.95 -12.59 -3.95
N LYS A 87 16.89 -11.26 -3.77
CA LYS A 87 17.47 -10.30 -4.72
C LYS A 87 18.98 -10.48 -4.86
N GLU A 88 19.71 -10.63 -3.76
CA GLU A 88 21.15 -10.86 -3.80
C GLU A 88 21.50 -12.17 -4.50
N SER A 89 20.68 -13.20 -4.32
CA SER A 89 20.85 -14.51 -4.95
C SER A 89 20.26 -14.61 -6.36
N GLN A 90 19.55 -13.57 -6.81
CA GLN A 90 18.82 -13.51 -8.08
C GLN A 90 17.81 -14.66 -8.28
N MET A 91 17.34 -15.26 -7.18
CA MET A 91 16.37 -16.36 -7.20
C MET A 91 15.68 -16.49 -5.85
N VAL A 92 14.51 -17.12 -5.85
CA VAL A 92 13.82 -17.52 -4.62
C VAL A 92 14.56 -18.68 -3.96
N ILE A 93 15.03 -18.47 -2.74
CA ILE A 93 15.77 -19.49 -1.97
C ILE A 93 14.79 -20.29 -1.13
N GLU A 94 14.89 -21.62 -1.18
CA GLU A 94 14.07 -22.55 -0.40
C GLU A 94 14.44 -22.57 1.08
N ARG A 95 13.45 -22.87 1.91
CA ARG A 95 13.58 -22.99 3.37
C ARG A 95 14.76 -23.86 3.80
N ASP A 96 14.92 -25.04 3.18
CA ASP A 96 15.95 -26.02 3.55
C ASP A 96 17.38 -25.53 3.31
N SER A 97 17.55 -24.50 2.48
CA SER A 97 18.85 -23.90 2.17
C SER A 97 19.25 -22.79 3.16
N ILE A 98 18.42 -22.52 4.17
CA ILE A 98 18.61 -21.41 5.11
C ILE A 98 18.88 -21.95 6.52
N GLN A 99 20.02 -21.55 7.07
CA GLN A 99 20.41 -21.85 8.46
C GLN A 99 20.13 -20.68 9.42
N SER A 100 19.40 -19.65 8.96
CA SER A 100 19.30 -18.36 9.63
C SER A 100 18.07 -18.22 10.53
N ASP A 101 18.08 -17.17 11.33
CA ASP A 101 16.95 -16.71 12.17
C ASP A 101 15.68 -16.37 11.36
N LEU A 102 15.69 -16.46 10.03
CA LEU A 102 14.54 -16.20 9.16
C LEU A 102 13.63 -17.42 8.95
N ILE A 103 13.98 -18.62 9.48
CA ILE A 103 13.19 -19.84 9.29
C ILE A 103 11.71 -19.65 9.68
N PHE A 104 11.43 -18.91 10.75
CA PHE A 104 10.05 -18.69 11.18
C PHE A 104 9.21 -17.94 10.13
N ILE A 105 9.82 -17.05 9.34
CA ILE A 105 9.13 -16.36 8.23
C ILE A 105 8.82 -17.33 7.10
N TYR A 106 9.73 -18.25 6.81
CA TYR A 106 9.49 -19.31 5.83
C TYR A 106 8.35 -20.22 6.27
N ASP A 107 8.32 -20.63 7.54
CA ASP A 107 7.22 -21.41 8.12
C ASP A 107 5.89 -20.63 8.00
N GLU A 108 5.89 -19.32 8.24
CA GLU A 108 4.71 -18.48 8.08
C GLU A 108 4.22 -18.38 6.62
N ILE A 109 5.15 -18.28 5.66
CA ILE A 109 4.84 -18.22 4.23
C ILE A 109 4.29 -19.58 3.76
N GLU A 110 4.94 -20.68 4.11
CA GLU A 110 4.48 -22.03 3.78
C GLU A 110 3.10 -22.30 4.38
N ASN A 111 2.87 -21.95 5.65
CA ASN A 111 1.55 -22.06 6.26
C ASN A 111 0.49 -21.22 5.52
N TYR A 112 0.87 -20.06 4.98
CA TYR A 112 -0.05 -19.21 4.22
C TYR A 112 -0.43 -19.84 2.87
N ILE A 113 0.54 -20.43 2.17
CA ILE A 113 0.31 -21.18 0.92
C ILE A 113 -0.54 -22.42 1.18
N ASN A 114 -0.22 -23.20 2.22
CA ASN A 114 -0.94 -24.42 2.59
C ASN A 114 -2.40 -24.17 3.00
N ASN A 115 -2.75 -22.94 3.38
CA ASN A 115 -4.12 -22.53 3.66
C ASN A 115 -4.84 -21.95 2.42
N ASP A 116 -4.31 -22.20 1.22
CA ASP A 116 -4.85 -21.78 -0.09
C ASP A 116 -5.04 -20.25 -0.24
N PHE A 117 -4.29 -19.43 0.51
CA PHE A 117 -4.42 -17.98 0.44
C PHE A 117 -3.75 -17.33 -0.80
N VAL A 118 -2.97 -18.11 -1.56
CA VAL A 118 -2.31 -17.67 -2.82
C VAL A 118 -3.11 -18.10 -4.05
N VAL A 119 -4.00 -19.07 -3.90
CA VAL A 119 -4.78 -19.63 -5.01
C VAL A 119 -6.08 -18.84 -5.13
N ASP A 120 -6.13 -17.87 -6.04
CA ASP A 120 -7.38 -17.28 -6.50
C ASP A 120 -7.82 -17.99 -7.80
N PRO A 121 -8.94 -18.73 -7.82
CA PRO A 121 -9.44 -19.38 -9.03
C PRO A 121 -9.78 -18.40 -10.16
N ASP A 122 -10.08 -17.14 -9.80
CA ASP A 122 -10.55 -16.12 -10.71
C ASP A 122 -9.41 -15.21 -11.21
N LEU A 123 -8.21 -15.26 -10.60
CA LEU A 123 -7.09 -14.36 -10.92
C LEU A 123 -5.78 -15.12 -11.08
N SER A 124 -5.07 -14.84 -12.18
CA SER A 124 -3.75 -15.42 -12.41
C SER A 124 -2.71 -14.82 -11.45
N LYS A 125 -1.75 -15.64 -11.00
CA LYS A 125 -0.72 -15.24 -10.02
C LYS A 125 0.17 -14.09 -10.49
N ASP A 126 0.41 -13.98 -11.80
CA ASP A 126 1.14 -12.87 -12.40
C ASP A 126 0.39 -11.53 -12.25
N ILE A 127 -0.93 -11.54 -12.47
CA ILE A 127 -1.78 -10.35 -12.28
C ILE A 127 -1.87 -10.00 -10.79
N GLU A 128 -2.09 -10.98 -9.91
CA GLU A 128 -2.10 -10.69 -8.47
C GLU A 128 -0.74 -10.19 -7.99
N LEU A 129 0.36 -10.73 -8.50
CA LEU A 129 1.70 -10.23 -8.18
C LEU A 129 1.84 -8.75 -8.55
N GLU A 130 1.40 -8.34 -9.75
CA GLU A 130 1.46 -6.94 -10.17
C GLU A 130 0.57 -6.04 -9.30
N ASN A 131 -0.62 -6.51 -8.93
CA ASN A 131 -1.49 -5.78 -8.00
C ASN A 131 -0.83 -5.64 -6.62
N VAL A 132 -0.24 -6.70 -6.08
CA VAL A 132 0.46 -6.65 -4.79
C VAL A 132 1.70 -5.75 -4.85
N LYS A 133 2.44 -5.71 -5.97
CA LYS A 133 3.54 -4.76 -6.18
C LYS A 133 3.04 -3.31 -6.07
N ASN A 134 1.94 -3.00 -6.74
CA ASN A 134 1.34 -1.66 -6.68
C ASN A 134 0.90 -1.30 -5.26
N ARG A 135 0.25 -2.24 -4.55
CA ARG A 135 -0.15 -2.01 -3.15
C ARG A 135 1.05 -1.78 -2.23
N LEU A 136 2.13 -2.54 -2.37
CA LEU A 136 3.37 -2.33 -1.60
C LEU A 136 3.98 -0.95 -1.88
N ALA A 137 4.00 -0.52 -3.14
CA ALA A 137 4.49 0.81 -3.52
C ALA A 137 3.60 1.92 -2.93
N ILE A 138 2.27 1.75 -2.96
CA ILE A 138 1.32 2.68 -2.34
C ILE A 138 1.56 2.78 -0.83
N ASP A 139 1.69 1.65 -0.14
CA ASP A 139 1.93 1.61 1.30
C ASP A 139 3.24 2.30 1.68
N TYR A 140 4.29 2.11 0.88
CA TYR A 140 5.54 2.84 1.02
C TYR A 140 5.37 4.36 0.87
N GLN A 141 4.66 4.81 -0.17
CA GLN A 141 4.39 6.24 -0.37
C GLN A 141 3.55 6.82 0.76
N LYS A 142 2.56 6.08 1.28
CA LYS A 142 1.76 6.50 2.44
C LYS A 142 2.61 6.66 3.71
N ARG A 143 3.59 5.78 3.94
CA ARG A 143 4.55 5.96 5.06
C ARG A 143 5.37 7.24 4.89
N LYS A 144 5.90 7.48 3.69
CA LYS A 144 6.62 8.73 3.38
C LYS A 144 5.77 9.97 3.56
N LEU A 145 4.50 9.91 3.13
CA LEU A 145 3.54 11.00 3.29
C LEU A 145 3.36 11.34 4.77
N ASN A 146 3.09 10.33 5.60
CA ASN A 146 2.94 10.51 7.04
C ASN A 146 4.21 11.10 7.69
N GLU A 147 5.40 10.64 7.29
CA GLU A 147 6.66 11.21 7.79
C GLU A 147 6.83 12.68 7.39
N ALA A 148 6.52 13.02 6.14
CA ALA A 148 6.59 14.40 5.64
C ALA A 148 5.58 15.31 6.33
N GLU A 149 4.34 14.84 6.54
CA GLU A 149 3.28 15.57 7.24
C GLU A 149 3.63 15.81 8.72
N MET A 150 4.22 14.82 9.41
CA MET A 150 4.70 15.00 10.79
C MET A 150 5.80 16.06 10.87
N ARG A 151 6.79 16.00 9.97
CA ARG A 151 7.87 17.00 9.93
C ARG A 151 7.35 18.40 9.60
N LEU A 152 6.40 18.49 8.67
CA LEU A 152 5.75 19.76 8.33
C LEU A 152 5.03 20.34 9.56
N PHE A 153 4.26 19.52 10.27
CA PHE A 153 3.59 19.92 11.50
C PHE A 153 4.58 20.39 12.58
N GLU A 154 5.71 19.70 12.76
CA GLU A 154 6.76 20.12 13.69
C GLU A 154 7.35 21.48 13.33
N LEU A 155 7.67 21.72 12.05
CA LEU A 155 8.22 23.00 11.58
C LEU A 155 7.21 24.14 11.65
N GLU A 156 5.95 23.90 11.32
CA GLU A 156 4.88 24.91 11.39
C GLU A 156 4.61 25.38 12.81
N ASN A 157 4.86 24.52 13.80
CA ASN A 157 4.71 24.81 15.23
C ASN A 157 6.00 25.28 15.92
N ASN A 158 7.11 25.33 15.19
CA ASN A 158 8.36 25.87 15.74
C ASN A 158 8.27 27.40 15.88
N GLU A 159 8.89 27.95 16.92
CA GLU A 159 8.89 29.41 17.17
C GLU A 159 9.67 30.15 16.08
N ASP A 160 10.79 29.57 15.66
CA ASP A 160 11.60 30.05 14.54
C ASP A 160 11.25 29.26 13.27
N LYS A 161 10.17 29.67 12.59
CA LYS A 161 9.72 29.01 11.36
C LYS A 161 10.72 29.21 10.23
N ASP A 162 11.21 28.11 9.67
CA ASP A 162 11.95 28.11 8.41
C ASP A 162 10.96 27.99 7.24
N GLU A 163 10.54 29.14 6.68
CA GLU A 163 9.58 29.19 5.57
C GLU A 163 10.07 28.44 4.32
N ASN A 164 11.38 28.38 4.08
CA ASN A 164 11.94 27.65 2.95
C ASN A 164 11.81 26.14 3.16
N ALA A 165 12.12 25.66 4.37
CA ALA A 165 11.96 24.26 4.73
C ALA A 165 10.48 23.82 4.68
N ILE A 166 9.57 24.66 5.17
CA ILE A 166 8.11 24.43 5.10
C ILE A 166 7.67 24.32 3.64
N THR A 167 8.03 25.28 2.78
CA THR A 167 7.65 25.26 1.36
C THR A 167 8.17 24.00 0.66
N SER A 168 9.43 23.63 0.91
CA SER A 168 10.03 22.42 0.35
C SER A 168 9.31 21.13 0.79
N LEU A 169 8.87 21.05 2.05
CA LEU A 169 8.10 19.89 2.53
C LEU A 169 6.69 19.85 1.95
N MET A 170 6.03 21.00 1.77
CA MET A 170 4.73 21.06 1.10
C MET A 170 4.81 20.55 -0.34
N ASP A 171 5.85 20.94 -1.09
CA ASP A 171 6.08 20.43 -2.45
C ASP A 171 6.34 18.91 -2.46
N GLU A 172 7.04 18.39 -1.45
CA GLU A 172 7.24 16.96 -1.28
C GLU A 172 5.93 16.21 -0.99
N VAL A 173 5.08 16.73 -0.09
CA VAL A 173 3.76 16.17 0.23
C VAL A 173 2.88 16.09 -1.01
N VAL A 174 2.84 17.15 -1.83
CA VAL A 174 2.08 17.18 -3.09
C VAL A 174 2.58 16.10 -4.03
N ARG A 175 3.90 16.02 -4.25
CA ARG A 175 4.52 15.02 -5.13
C ARG A 175 4.22 13.59 -4.70
N ILE A 176 4.33 13.28 -3.40
CA ILE A 176 4.00 11.95 -2.86
C ILE A 176 2.52 11.63 -3.08
N THR A 177 1.64 12.60 -2.84
CA THR A 177 0.19 12.43 -3.05
C THR A 177 -0.17 12.17 -4.50
N GLU A 178 0.50 12.83 -5.46
CA GLU A 178 0.32 12.57 -6.89
C GLU A 178 0.78 11.15 -7.26
N ASN A 179 1.95 10.73 -6.79
CA ASN A 179 2.44 9.36 -7.00
C ASN A 179 1.46 8.29 -6.49
N ILE A 180 0.86 8.49 -5.31
CA ILE A 180 -0.15 7.56 -4.77
C ILE A 180 -1.35 7.47 -5.71
N LYS A 181 -1.87 8.60 -6.19
CA LYS A 181 -3.03 8.61 -7.11
C LYS A 181 -2.74 7.89 -8.41
N ASP A 182 -1.53 8.05 -8.95
CA ASP A 182 -1.15 7.40 -10.20
C ASP A 182 -0.98 5.89 -10.03
N LEU A 183 -0.42 5.45 -8.90
CA LEU A 183 -0.35 4.03 -8.53
C LEU A 183 -1.75 3.43 -8.33
N GLU A 184 -2.66 4.11 -7.63
CA GLU A 184 -4.03 3.65 -7.41
C GLU A 184 -4.83 3.51 -8.71
N ARG A 185 -4.52 4.31 -9.74
CA ARG A 185 -5.13 4.19 -11.07
C ARG A 185 -4.58 3.01 -11.88
N SER A 186 -3.42 2.48 -11.49
CA SER A 186 -2.72 1.41 -12.21
C SER A 186 -3.08 0.00 -11.74
N GLU A 187 -3.86 -0.14 -10.66
CA GLU A 187 -4.37 -1.45 -10.24
C GLU A 187 -5.25 -2.08 -11.33
N VAL A 188 -4.93 -3.34 -11.68
CA VAL A 188 -5.64 -4.09 -12.70
C VAL A 188 -6.77 -4.89 -12.05
N THR A 189 -8.02 -4.50 -12.34
CA THR A 189 -9.25 -5.17 -11.89
C THR A 189 -9.66 -6.35 -12.75
#